data_AF-A0A7X9MGU3-F1
#
_entry.id   AF-A0A7X9MGU3-F1
#
_cell.length_a   1.000
_cell.length_b   1.000
_cell.length_c   1.000
_cell.angle_alpha   90.00
_cell.angle_beta   90.00
_cell.angle_gamma   90.00
#
_symmetry.space_group_name_H-M   'P 1'
#
loop_
_entity.id
_entity.type
_entity.pdbx_description
1 polymer ?
#
loop_
_entity_poly.entity_id
_entity_poly.type
_entity_poly.pdbx_seq_one_letter_code
_entity_poly.pdbx_strand_id
1 'polypeptide(L)'
;MSPASTAVRLADPVSTLAAVAAAAAAVMVLAVGDSVLPAGTSNDYTPVITAVLAALAATGLQRSGSRRTAWAIGAGAVLVLGSVRYIVPVDASSETLAVVGFVAAATTGVLLGSAAAGAWGSASGQWALVAGAWSAFLTAAAVGAVVPVAVMRWTVPQWLLVLALVTLVGAAITARPGMRVQRLDPRVSVIAVVAAGVLTLGYRLLGDLVTSQAAETAVRMWLVVVVALLAIVIAAEITARLLPPGNDRFVLAATGAVAAGYPIVVELWAGASRWVLLVTVGAVLVGVRLARYFPSPLAGFAVAMVVSVAAVWFPEEIGEGIPLVVRAALVAAGTALALAASLPGSASIAALGLALPVPAAAVIGAVWVLPADPRWIVLALAATVGACAWQVR
;
A
#
# COMPACT_ATOMS: atom_id res chain seq x y z
N MET A 1 -3.52 40.39 -15.75
CA MET A 1 -3.07 39.22 -14.96
C MET A 1 -2.44 38.21 -15.92
N SER A 2 -1.18 37.82 -15.73
CA SER A 2 -0.50 36.94 -16.70
C SER A 2 -0.95 35.48 -16.53
N PRO A 3 -1.30 34.77 -17.62
CA PRO A 3 -1.74 33.37 -17.60
C PRO A 3 -0.67 32.40 -17.06
N ALA A 4 0.60 32.82 -17.05
CA ALA A 4 1.69 32.05 -16.47
C ALA A 4 1.59 31.95 -14.94
N SER A 5 0.98 32.94 -14.26
CA SER A 5 0.89 32.98 -12.78
C SER A 5 -0.23 32.09 -12.22
N THR A 6 -1.36 31.99 -12.92
CA THR A 6 -2.50 31.13 -12.55
C THR A 6 -2.18 29.65 -12.79
N ALA A 7 -1.45 29.33 -13.85
CA ALA A 7 -1.00 27.95 -14.13
C ALA A 7 0.00 27.40 -13.08
N VAL A 8 0.84 28.25 -12.45
CA VAL A 8 1.70 27.81 -11.31
C VAL A 8 0.83 27.41 -10.12
N ARG A 9 -0.18 28.23 -9.79
CA ARG A 9 -0.98 28.06 -8.57
C ARG A 9 -1.88 26.83 -8.61
N LEU A 10 -2.23 26.32 -9.79
CA LEU A 10 -3.14 25.19 -9.96
C LEU A 10 -2.43 23.84 -10.20
N ALA A 11 -1.19 23.82 -10.70
CA ALA A 11 -0.49 22.56 -11.02
C ALA A 11 -0.15 21.72 -9.77
N ASP A 12 0.24 22.38 -8.68
CA ASP A 12 0.57 21.71 -7.42
C ASP A 12 -0.64 21.05 -6.75
N PRO A 13 -1.79 21.71 -6.51
CA PRO A 13 -2.93 21.06 -5.89
C PRO A 13 -3.51 19.93 -6.75
N VAL A 14 -3.59 20.11 -8.07
CA VAL A 14 -4.15 19.08 -8.96
C VAL A 14 -3.27 17.83 -9.01
N SER A 15 -1.93 18.00 -9.09
CA SER A 15 -1.01 16.85 -9.04
C SER A 15 -0.98 16.14 -7.69
N THR A 16 -1.18 16.86 -6.58
CA THR A 16 -1.33 16.22 -5.26
C THR A 16 -2.62 15.41 -5.16
N LEU A 17 -3.75 15.95 -5.64
CA LEU A 17 -5.02 15.20 -5.67
C LEU A 17 -4.92 13.97 -6.57
N ALA A 18 -4.26 14.09 -7.73
CA ALA A 18 -4.00 12.97 -8.63
C ALA A 18 -3.15 11.89 -7.95
N ALA A 19 -2.11 12.27 -7.20
CA ALA A 19 -1.28 11.32 -6.45
C ALA A 19 -2.08 10.58 -5.37
N VAL A 20 -2.89 11.29 -4.57
CA VAL A 20 -3.76 10.65 -3.55
C VAL A 20 -4.74 9.69 -4.23
N ALA A 21 -5.49 10.17 -5.22
CA ALA A 21 -6.59 9.42 -5.83
C ALA A 21 -6.09 8.21 -6.62
N ALA A 22 -4.99 8.34 -7.37
CA ALA A 22 -4.41 7.23 -8.13
C ALA A 22 -3.82 6.15 -7.22
N ALA A 23 -3.09 6.55 -6.17
CA ALA A 23 -2.52 5.60 -5.21
C ALA A 23 -3.62 4.89 -4.40
N ALA A 24 -4.64 5.64 -3.97
CA ALA A 24 -5.80 5.07 -3.28
C ALA A 24 -6.56 4.10 -4.18
N ALA A 25 -6.85 4.49 -5.43
CA ALA A 25 -7.52 3.61 -6.39
C ALA A 25 -6.70 2.33 -6.64
N ALA A 26 -5.39 2.46 -6.86
CA ALA A 26 -4.53 1.31 -7.12
C ALA A 26 -4.54 0.31 -5.94
N VAL A 27 -4.27 0.79 -4.73
CA VAL A 27 -4.23 -0.09 -3.55
C VAL A 27 -5.61 -0.68 -3.24
N MET A 28 -6.68 0.08 -3.47
CA MET A 28 -8.06 -0.38 -3.30
C MET A 28 -8.41 -1.53 -4.25
N VAL A 29 -8.05 -1.42 -5.55
CA VAL A 29 -8.23 -2.53 -6.51
C VAL A 29 -7.52 -3.77 -6.01
N LEU A 30 -6.26 -3.62 -5.59
CA LEU A 30 -5.40 -4.72 -5.20
C LEU A 30 -5.92 -5.42 -3.93
N ALA A 31 -6.24 -4.66 -2.90
CA ALA A 31 -6.66 -5.19 -1.61
C ALA A 31 -8.09 -5.76 -1.62
N VAL A 32 -9.01 -5.20 -2.42
CA VAL A 32 -10.38 -5.74 -2.53
C VAL A 32 -10.46 -6.88 -3.54
N GLY A 33 -9.66 -6.84 -4.61
CA GLY A 33 -9.63 -7.87 -5.66
C GLY A 33 -9.42 -9.29 -5.13
N ASP A 34 -8.51 -9.46 -4.16
CA ASP A 34 -8.25 -10.77 -3.53
C ASP A 34 -9.40 -11.25 -2.63
N SER A 35 -10.20 -10.34 -2.07
CA SER A 35 -11.28 -10.66 -1.12
C SER A 35 -12.64 -11.00 -1.75
N VAL A 36 -12.84 -10.68 -3.04
CA VAL A 36 -14.16 -10.74 -3.71
C VAL A 36 -14.26 -11.89 -4.74
N LEU A 37 -13.14 -12.50 -5.12
CA LEU A 37 -13.15 -13.65 -6.03
C LEU A 37 -13.64 -14.92 -5.31
N PRO A 38 -14.48 -15.77 -5.96
CA PRO A 38 -14.84 -17.08 -5.43
C PRO A 38 -13.58 -17.87 -5.02
N ALA A 39 -13.64 -18.56 -3.88
CA ALA A 39 -12.56 -19.42 -3.41
C ALA A 39 -12.10 -20.38 -4.54
N GLY A 40 -10.80 -20.39 -4.84
CA GLY A 40 -10.22 -21.18 -5.94
C GLY A 40 -10.15 -20.47 -7.30
N THR A 41 -10.62 -19.22 -7.41
CA THR A 41 -10.46 -18.37 -8.60
C THR A 41 -9.58 -17.14 -8.37
N SER A 42 -9.20 -16.88 -7.12
CA SER A 42 -8.19 -15.90 -6.77
C SER A 42 -6.84 -16.30 -7.35
N ASN A 43 -6.17 -15.36 -7.99
CA ASN A 43 -4.84 -15.61 -8.52
C ASN A 43 -3.78 -15.08 -7.55
N ASP A 44 -3.12 -16.03 -6.90
CA ASP A 44 -2.11 -15.83 -5.87
C ASP A 44 -0.90 -14.97 -6.30
N TYR A 45 -0.71 -14.76 -7.61
CA TYR A 45 0.39 -13.97 -8.18
C TYR A 45 0.02 -12.52 -8.52
N THR A 46 -1.22 -12.09 -8.28
CA THR A 46 -1.70 -10.71 -8.52
C THR A 46 -0.83 -9.65 -7.81
N PRO A 47 -0.44 -9.81 -6.53
CA PRO A 47 0.45 -8.85 -5.85
C PRO A 47 1.86 -8.77 -6.48
N VAL A 48 2.37 -9.90 -6.98
CA VAL A 48 3.68 -9.98 -7.64
C VAL A 48 3.67 -9.18 -8.94
N ILE A 49 2.68 -9.42 -9.78
CA ILE A 49 2.50 -8.71 -11.06
C ILE A 49 2.36 -7.21 -10.82
N THR A 50 1.57 -6.83 -9.82
CA THR A 50 1.35 -5.43 -9.47
C THR A 50 2.64 -4.73 -9.04
N ALA A 51 3.42 -5.33 -8.14
CA ALA A 51 4.65 -4.74 -7.65
C ALA A 51 5.73 -4.63 -8.75
N VAL A 52 5.90 -5.68 -9.56
CA VAL A 52 6.83 -5.69 -10.68
C VAL A 52 6.47 -4.62 -11.71
N LEU A 53 5.18 -4.54 -12.09
CA LEU A 53 4.72 -3.54 -13.06
C LEU A 53 4.72 -2.11 -12.50
N ALA A 54 4.52 -1.92 -11.19
CA ALA A 54 4.70 -0.62 -10.55
C ALA A 54 6.14 -0.12 -10.66
N ALA A 55 7.12 -0.98 -10.35
CA ALA A 55 8.54 -0.65 -10.51
C ALA A 55 8.90 -0.44 -11.99
N LEU A 56 8.45 -1.31 -12.91
CA LEU A 56 8.72 -1.17 -14.34
C LEU A 56 8.09 0.09 -14.94
N ALA A 57 6.85 0.41 -14.60
CA ALA A 57 6.20 1.63 -15.08
C ALA A 57 6.91 2.88 -14.55
N ALA A 58 7.26 2.92 -13.25
CA ALA A 58 8.01 4.03 -12.68
C ALA A 58 9.37 4.24 -13.37
N THR A 59 10.12 3.15 -13.59
CA THR A 59 11.43 3.21 -14.27
C THR A 59 11.32 3.62 -15.75
N GLY A 60 10.34 3.09 -16.47
CA GLY A 60 10.06 3.48 -17.86
C GLY A 60 9.67 4.96 -17.99
N LEU A 61 8.87 5.46 -17.03
CA LEU A 61 8.46 6.86 -17.00
C LEU A 61 9.60 7.80 -16.59
N GLN A 62 10.47 7.38 -15.67
CA GLN A 62 11.72 8.08 -15.34
C GLN A 62 12.63 8.22 -16.56
N ARG A 63 12.70 7.20 -17.44
CA ARG A 63 13.42 7.29 -18.73
C ARG A 63 12.81 8.31 -19.68
N SER A 64 11.47 8.36 -19.76
CA SER A 64 10.78 9.32 -20.62
C SER A 64 10.98 10.78 -20.17
N GLY A 65 11.23 11.00 -18.87
CA GLY A 65 11.56 12.30 -18.31
C GLY A 65 10.40 13.30 -18.31
N SER A 66 9.15 12.89 -18.55
CA SER A 66 7.98 13.79 -18.60
C SER A 66 6.94 13.43 -17.54
N ARG A 67 6.56 14.39 -16.69
CA ARG A 67 5.47 14.18 -15.73
C ARG A 67 4.11 14.09 -16.42
N ARG A 68 3.95 14.77 -17.56
CA ARG A 68 2.71 14.75 -18.35
C ARG A 68 2.42 13.35 -18.89
N THR A 69 3.45 12.64 -19.37
CA THR A 69 3.28 11.26 -19.86
C THR A 69 2.93 10.31 -18.72
N ALA A 70 3.52 10.49 -17.53
CA ALA A 70 3.17 9.71 -16.35
C ALA A 70 1.69 9.85 -16.01
N TRP A 71 1.17 11.08 -15.88
CA TRP A 71 -0.25 11.30 -15.58
C TRP A 71 -1.20 10.81 -16.68
N ALA A 72 -0.81 10.96 -17.95
CA ALA A 72 -1.60 10.46 -19.08
C ALA A 72 -1.68 8.92 -19.09
N ILE A 73 -0.56 8.23 -18.81
CA ILE A 73 -0.53 6.76 -18.70
C ILE A 73 -1.37 6.30 -17.49
N GLY A 74 -1.30 7.01 -16.37
CA GLY A 74 -2.17 6.75 -15.22
C GLY A 74 -3.65 6.89 -15.56
N ALA A 75 -4.04 7.95 -16.28
CA ALA A 75 -5.42 8.12 -16.74
C ALA A 75 -5.88 6.97 -17.66
N GLY A 76 -4.98 6.52 -18.55
CA GLY A 76 -5.22 5.33 -19.38
C GLY A 76 -5.43 4.06 -18.55
N ALA A 77 -4.63 3.84 -17.51
CA ALA A 77 -4.79 2.70 -16.60
C ALA A 77 -6.13 2.74 -15.86
N VAL A 78 -6.59 3.92 -15.40
CA VAL A 78 -7.91 4.09 -14.78
C VAL A 78 -9.04 3.80 -15.76
N LEU A 79 -8.91 4.20 -17.03
CA LEU A 79 -9.89 3.87 -18.07
C LEU A 79 -9.98 2.37 -18.31
N VAL A 80 -8.84 1.65 -18.32
CA VAL A 80 -8.84 0.19 -18.46
C VAL A 80 -9.51 -0.46 -17.25
N LEU A 81 -9.17 -0.04 -16.02
CA LEU A 81 -9.82 -0.55 -14.80
C LEU A 81 -11.33 -0.29 -14.81
N GLY A 82 -11.77 0.88 -15.29
CA GLY A 82 -13.18 1.22 -15.42
C GLY A 82 -13.89 0.44 -16.53
N SER A 83 -13.22 0.14 -17.64
CA SER A 83 -13.81 -0.56 -18.79
C SER A 83 -13.93 -2.06 -18.57
N VAL A 84 -12.98 -2.68 -17.86
CA VAL A 84 -12.98 -4.10 -17.49
C VAL A 84 -14.34 -4.52 -16.93
N ARG A 85 -14.93 -3.68 -16.07
CA ARG A 85 -16.26 -3.92 -15.51
C ARG A 85 -17.31 -4.18 -16.60
N TYR A 86 -17.37 -3.37 -17.65
CA TYR A 86 -18.40 -3.45 -18.68
C TYR A 86 -18.17 -4.56 -19.71
N ILE A 87 -16.94 -5.08 -19.78
CA ILE A 87 -16.55 -6.08 -20.77
C ILE A 87 -16.73 -7.51 -20.24
N VAL A 88 -16.65 -7.71 -18.92
CA VAL A 88 -16.76 -9.04 -18.30
C VAL A 88 -18.23 -9.46 -18.19
N PRO A 89 -18.66 -10.57 -18.82
CA PRO A 89 -20.01 -11.09 -18.70
C PRO A 89 -20.35 -11.50 -17.26
N VAL A 90 -21.63 -11.41 -16.89
CA VAL A 90 -22.11 -11.82 -15.55
C VAL A 90 -21.83 -13.31 -15.28
N ASP A 91 -21.85 -14.14 -16.33
CA ASP A 91 -21.63 -15.59 -16.27
C ASP A 91 -20.20 -15.99 -16.71
N ALA A 92 -19.23 -15.10 -16.51
CA ALA A 92 -17.83 -15.36 -16.89
C ALA A 92 -17.27 -16.63 -16.21
N SER A 93 -16.57 -17.45 -17.00
CA SER A 93 -15.87 -18.64 -16.50
C SER A 93 -14.75 -18.27 -15.52
N SER A 94 -14.33 -19.23 -14.68
CA SER A 94 -13.20 -19.07 -13.76
C SER A 94 -11.91 -18.64 -14.48
N GLU A 95 -11.65 -19.19 -15.67
CA GLU A 95 -10.50 -18.79 -16.51
C GLU A 95 -10.60 -17.34 -16.96
N THR A 96 -11.79 -16.89 -17.37
CA THR A 96 -12.01 -15.49 -17.74
C THR A 96 -11.76 -14.57 -16.56
N LEU A 97 -12.28 -14.91 -15.37
CA LEU A 97 -12.06 -14.14 -14.15
C LEU A 97 -10.58 -14.09 -13.75
N ALA A 98 -9.83 -15.18 -13.93
CA ALA A 98 -8.39 -15.22 -13.69
C ALA A 98 -7.61 -14.30 -14.64
N VAL A 99 -7.93 -14.32 -15.94
CA VAL A 99 -7.32 -13.42 -16.94
C VAL A 99 -7.60 -11.96 -16.60
N VAL A 100 -8.85 -11.65 -16.25
CA VAL A 100 -9.20 -10.27 -15.90
C VAL A 100 -8.47 -9.87 -14.61
N GLY A 101 -8.31 -10.78 -13.64
CA GLY A 101 -7.46 -10.61 -12.43
C GLY A 101 -6.06 -10.15 -12.76
N PHE A 102 -5.41 -10.78 -13.73
CA PHE A 102 -4.09 -10.38 -14.22
C PHE A 102 -4.10 -9.00 -14.89
N VAL A 103 -5.13 -8.68 -15.68
CA VAL A 103 -5.28 -7.35 -16.28
C VAL A 103 -5.45 -6.28 -15.20
N ALA A 104 -6.22 -6.57 -14.14
CA ALA A 104 -6.36 -5.71 -12.97
C ALA A 104 -5.03 -5.45 -12.29
N ALA A 105 -4.30 -6.52 -11.99
CA ALA A 105 -3.00 -6.47 -11.34
C ALA A 105 -2.03 -5.59 -12.16
N ALA A 106 -2.00 -5.84 -13.47
CA ALA A 106 -1.11 -5.14 -14.38
C ALA A 106 -1.44 -3.66 -14.48
N THR A 107 -2.71 -3.32 -14.69
CA THR A 107 -3.17 -1.93 -14.79
C THR A 107 -3.02 -1.17 -13.48
N THR A 108 -3.26 -1.83 -12.35
CA THR A 108 -3.03 -1.30 -11.00
C THR A 108 -1.56 -1.01 -10.74
N GLY A 109 -0.67 -1.93 -11.15
CA GLY A 109 0.77 -1.72 -11.08
C GLY A 109 1.20 -0.52 -11.91
N VAL A 110 0.75 -0.45 -13.17
CA VAL A 110 1.02 0.70 -14.04
C VAL A 110 0.49 2.00 -13.45
N LEU A 111 -0.71 2.00 -12.87
CA LEU A 111 -1.31 3.16 -12.20
C LEU A 111 -0.44 3.63 -11.03
N LEU A 112 -0.04 2.73 -10.13
CA LEU A 112 0.80 3.05 -8.98
C LEU A 112 2.19 3.56 -9.40
N GLY A 113 2.83 2.90 -10.38
CA GLY A 113 4.10 3.34 -10.92
C GLY A 113 4.03 4.70 -11.64
N SER A 114 2.92 4.96 -12.33
CA SER A 114 2.67 6.24 -12.98
C SER A 114 2.43 7.37 -11.98
N ALA A 115 1.68 7.10 -10.91
CA ALA A 115 1.47 8.03 -9.82
C ALA A 115 2.80 8.34 -9.13
N ALA A 116 3.62 7.30 -8.87
CA ALA A 116 4.94 7.46 -8.26
C ALA A 116 5.84 8.36 -9.11
N ALA A 117 5.97 8.07 -10.41
CA ALA A 117 6.76 8.87 -11.33
C ALA A 117 6.24 10.31 -11.48
N GLY A 118 4.92 10.51 -11.52
CA GLY A 118 4.30 11.83 -11.66
C GLY A 118 4.42 12.71 -10.41
N ALA A 119 4.31 12.09 -9.22
CA ALA A 119 4.38 12.77 -7.94
C ALA A 119 5.82 13.04 -7.49
N TRP A 120 6.79 12.23 -7.94
CA TRP A 120 8.17 12.37 -7.51
C TRP A 120 8.83 13.65 -8.02
N GLY A 121 9.50 14.34 -7.10
CA GLY A 121 10.07 15.67 -7.30
C GLY A 121 9.18 16.82 -6.82
N SER A 122 8.17 16.52 -5.98
CA SER A 122 7.56 17.48 -5.06
C SER A 122 7.31 16.79 -3.72
N ALA A 123 7.64 17.44 -2.61
CA ALA A 123 7.42 16.85 -1.29
C ALA A 123 5.91 16.62 -1.02
N SER A 124 5.08 17.55 -1.48
CA SER A 124 3.62 17.42 -1.43
C SER A 124 3.11 16.21 -2.18
N GLY A 125 3.63 15.92 -3.38
CA GLY A 125 3.27 14.74 -4.16
C GLY A 125 3.68 13.44 -3.47
N GLN A 126 4.89 13.37 -2.90
CA GLN A 126 5.36 12.18 -2.18
C GLN A 126 4.47 11.85 -0.98
N TRP A 127 4.13 12.86 -0.18
CA TRP A 127 3.21 12.74 0.95
C TRP A 127 1.79 12.37 0.53
N ALA A 128 1.26 13.01 -0.51
CA ALA A 128 -0.04 12.69 -1.07
C ALA A 128 -0.14 11.21 -1.48
N LEU A 129 0.92 10.70 -2.10
CA LEU A 129 0.96 9.34 -2.59
C LEU A 129 0.97 8.31 -1.44
N VAL A 130 1.77 8.53 -0.41
CA VAL A 130 1.75 7.72 0.83
C VAL A 130 0.37 7.78 1.50
N ALA A 131 -0.20 8.98 1.62
CA ALA A 131 -1.50 9.14 2.24
C ALA A 131 -2.60 8.37 1.49
N GLY A 132 -2.63 8.46 0.16
CA GLY A 132 -3.59 7.73 -0.67
C GLY A 132 -3.42 6.22 -0.59
N ALA A 133 -2.20 5.72 -0.80
CA ALA A 133 -1.90 4.29 -0.75
C ALA A 133 -2.20 3.69 0.63
N TRP A 134 -1.73 4.33 1.70
CA TRP A 134 -1.85 3.79 3.05
C TRP A 134 -3.27 3.86 3.59
N SER A 135 -4.00 4.95 3.32
CA SER A 135 -5.42 5.04 3.69
C SER A 135 -6.28 3.99 2.99
N ALA A 136 -6.02 3.74 1.70
CA ALA A 136 -6.68 2.67 0.97
C ALA A 136 -6.33 1.29 1.54
N PHE A 137 -5.06 1.01 1.83
CA PHE A 137 -4.64 -0.25 2.45
C PHE A 137 -5.40 -0.52 3.75
N LEU A 138 -5.49 0.47 4.64
CA LEU A 138 -6.16 0.31 5.93
C LEU A 138 -7.69 0.13 5.81
N THR A 139 -8.32 0.73 4.80
CA THR A 139 -9.79 0.80 4.70
C THR A 139 -10.40 -0.13 3.63
N ALA A 140 -9.57 -0.78 2.80
CA ALA A 140 -10.03 -1.45 1.60
C ALA A 140 -11.11 -2.52 1.84
N ALA A 141 -10.86 -3.52 2.68
CA ALA A 141 -11.84 -4.58 2.83
C ALA A 141 -13.10 -4.12 3.59
N ALA A 142 -12.99 -3.13 4.48
CA ALA A 142 -14.15 -2.53 5.15
C ALA A 142 -15.08 -1.81 4.16
N VAL A 143 -14.50 -1.04 3.21
CA VAL A 143 -15.28 -0.36 2.17
C VAL A 143 -15.88 -1.37 1.17
N GLY A 144 -15.16 -2.46 0.88
CA GLY A 144 -15.67 -3.57 0.05
C GLY A 144 -16.88 -4.29 0.67
N ALA A 145 -16.96 -4.38 2.00
CA ALA A 145 -18.07 -5.00 2.72
C ALA A 145 -19.32 -4.11 2.84
N VAL A 146 -19.16 -2.78 2.96
CA VAL A 146 -20.26 -1.85 3.25
C VAL A 146 -21.02 -1.39 1.99
N VAL A 147 -20.35 -1.30 0.84
CA VAL A 147 -20.97 -0.86 -0.40
C VAL A 147 -21.37 -2.08 -1.22
N PRO A 148 -22.69 -2.40 -1.37
CA PRO A 148 -23.10 -3.54 -2.17
C PRO A 148 -22.66 -3.33 -3.62
N VAL A 149 -21.59 -4.02 -4.01
CA VAL A 149 -21.06 -4.05 -5.37
C VAL A 149 -21.95 -4.95 -6.22
N ALA A 150 -23.18 -4.50 -6.46
CA ALA A 150 -24.17 -5.30 -7.16
C ALA A 150 -23.86 -5.40 -8.68
N VAL A 151 -23.97 -6.64 -9.16
CA VAL A 151 -24.04 -7.12 -10.56
C VAL A 151 -22.74 -7.17 -11.37
N MET A 152 -21.65 -6.49 -10.99
CA MET A 152 -20.32 -6.76 -11.58
C MET A 152 -19.23 -6.73 -10.51
N ARG A 153 -18.62 -7.90 -10.30
CA ARG A 153 -17.71 -8.30 -9.21
C ARG A 153 -16.31 -7.65 -9.28
N TRP A 154 -16.24 -6.37 -9.62
CA TRP A 154 -15.00 -5.63 -9.85
C TRP A 154 -15.01 -4.34 -9.04
N THR A 155 -13.95 -4.12 -8.27
CA THR A 155 -14.00 -4.02 -6.81
C THR A 155 -13.80 -2.62 -6.22
N VAL A 156 -13.91 -1.58 -7.03
CA VAL A 156 -13.64 -0.20 -6.61
C VAL A 156 -14.91 0.65 -6.68
N PRO A 157 -15.18 1.50 -5.67
CA PRO A 157 -16.21 2.51 -5.81
C PRO A 157 -15.98 3.35 -7.07
N GLN A 158 -16.97 3.37 -7.99
CA GLN A 158 -16.86 4.09 -9.28
C GLN A 158 -16.51 5.57 -9.10
N TRP A 159 -16.99 6.18 -8.01
CA TRP A 159 -16.67 7.58 -7.69
C TRP A 159 -15.16 7.80 -7.51
N LEU A 160 -14.42 6.82 -6.99
CA LEU A 160 -12.97 6.92 -6.78
C LEU A 160 -12.23 6.82 -8.12
N LEU A 161 -12.67 5.92 -9.02
CA LEU A 161 -12.10 5.84 -10.37
C LEU A 161 -12.38 7.11 -11.17
N VAL A 162 -13.58 7.68 -11.07
CA VAL A 162 -13.92 8.96 -11.73
C VAL A 162 -13.06 10.09 -11.15
N LEU A 163 -12.92 10.17 -9.83
CA LEU A 163 -12.07 11.17 -9.18
C LEU A 163 -10.60 11.02 -9.61
N ALA A 164 -10.07 9.80 -9.62
CA ALA A 164 -8.71 9.51 -10.09
C ALA A 164 -8.55 9.92 -11.56
N LEU A 165 -9.49 9.57 -12.43
CA LEU A 165 -9.45 9.92 -13.85
C LEU A 165 -9.43 11.45 -14.05
N VAL A 166 -10.36 12.18 -13.44
CA VAL A 166 -10.47 13.64 -13.57
C VAL A 166 -9.21 14.33 -13.05
N THR A 167 -8.69 13.90 -11.91
CA THR A 167 -7.49 14.50 -11.32
C THR A 167 -6.22 14.16 -12.11
N LEU A 168 -6.09 12.94 -12.64
CA LEU A 168 -4.98 12.54 -13.52
C LEU A 168 -4.98 13.31 -14.84
N VAL A 169 -6.15 13.45 -15.48
CA VAL A 169 -6.30 14.26 -16.70
C VAL A 169 -5.99 15.72 -16.41
N GLY A 170 -6.51 16.27 -15.31
CA GLY A 170 -6.17 17.63 -14.86
C GLY A 170 -4.67 17.81 -14.62
N ALA A 171 -4.01 16.85 -13.97
CA ALA A 171 -2.58 16.87 -13.71
C ALA A 171 -1.77 16.79 -15.02
N ALA A 172 -2.22 15.99 -15.99
CA ALA A 172 -1.61 15.89 -17.31
C ALA A 172 -1.75 17.19 -18.12
N ILE A 173 -2.88 17.90 -18.03
CA ILE A 173 -3.11 19.16 -18.73
C ILE A 173 -2.32 20.30 -18.10
N THR A 174 -2.26 20.35 -16.76
CA THR A 174 -1.57 21.42 -16.02
C THR A 174 -0.05 21.23 -15.95
N ALA A 175 0.46 20.03 -16.24
CA ALA A 175 1.89 19.73 -16.23
C ALA A 175 2.64 20.54 -17.30
N ARG A 176 3.60 21.37 -16.87
CA ARG A 176 4.38 22.23 -17.76
C ARG A 176 5.35 21.44 -18.64
N PRO A 177 5.55 21.86 -19.90
CA PRO A 177 6.66 21.38 -20.73
C PRO A 177 7.98 21.63 -20.00
N GLY A 178 8.78 20.58 -19.80
CA GLY A 178 10.09 20.67 -19.15
C GLY A 178 10.13 20.31 -17.65
N MET A 179 8.98 20.08 -16.99
CA MET A 179 8.96 19.49 -15.64
C MET A 179 9.39 18.03 -15.73
N ARG A 180 10.67 17.78 -15.42
CA ARG A 180 11.25 16.44 -15.55
C ARG A 180 10.88 15.56 -14.37
N VAL A 181 10.58 14.30 -14.69
CA VAL A 181 10.64 13.21 -13.70
C VAL A 181 12.11 13.10 -13.25
N GLN A 182 12.32 12.69 -12.00
CA GLN A 182 13.66 12.45 -11.47
C GLN A 182 14.50 11.61 -12.45
N ARG A 183 15.77 11.99 -12.63
CA ARG A 183 16.67 11.26 -13.53
C ARG A 183 16.81 9.81 -13.07
N LEU A 184 16.70 8.91 -14.03
CA LEU A 184 16.88 7.49 -13.83
C LEU A 184 18.32 7.19 -13.38
N ASP A 185 18.45 6.45 -12.29
CA ASP A 185 19.64 5.63 -12.03
C ASP A 185 19.34 4.20 -12.52
N PRO A 186 19.98 3.71 -13.59
CA PRO A 186 19.72 2.40 -14.16
C PRO A 186 19.93 1.25 -13.16
N ARG A 187 20.92 1.38 -12.26
CA ARG A 187 21.23 0.33 -11.28
C ARG A 187 20.12 0.20 -10.25
N VAL A 188 19.68 1.33 -9.70
CA VAL A 188 18.57 1.40 -8.74
C VAL A 188 17.28 0.84 -9.33
N SER A 189 17.06 1.10 -10.62
CA SER A 189 15.88 0.64 -11.35
C SER A 189 15.82 -0.87 -11.48
N VAL A 190 16.94 -1.50 -11.84
CA VAL A 190 17.05 -2.97 -11.93
C VAL A 190 16.86 -3.60 -10.55
N ILE A 191 17.52 -3.06 -9.53
CA ILE A 191 17.41 -3.55 -8.15
C ILE A 191 15.96 -3.45 -7.67
N ALA A 192 15.27 -2.34 -7.91
CA ALA A 192 13.87 -2.18 -7.52
C ALA A 192 12.95 -3.21 -8.21
N VAL A 193 13.12 -3.48 -9.50
CA VAL A 193 12.29 -4.47 -10.21
C VAL A 193 12.56 -5.89 -9.71
N VAL A 194 13.83 -6.26 -9.53
CA VAL A 194 14.20 -7.58 -9.01
C VAL A 194 13.69 -7.74 -7.58
N ALA A 195 13.88 -6.73 -6.73
CA ALA A 195 13.38 -6.73 -5.36
C ALA A 195 11.86 -6.82 -5.30
N ALA A 196 11.13 -6.16 -6.22
CA ALA A 196 9.68 -6.25 -6.29
C ALA A 196 9.25 -7.71 -6.46
N GLY A 197 9.81 -8.41 -7.46
CA GLY A 197 9.50 -9.80 -7.72
C GLY A 197 9.90 -10.72 -6.56
N VAL A 198 11.13 -10.61 -6.07
CA VAL A 198 11.66 -11.48 -5.02
C VAL A 198 10.92 -11.30 -3.69
N LEU A 199 10.69 -10.06 -3.25
CA LEU A 199 10.00 -9.80 -1.98
C LEU A 199 8.54 -10.23 -2.03
N THR A 200 7.82 -9.88 -3.10
CA THR A 200 6.39 -10.24 -3.19
C THR A 200 6.18 -11.74 -3.32
N LEU A 201 6.98 -12.43 -4.13
CA LEU A 201 6.94 -13.88 -4.24
C LEU A 201 7.36 -14.54 -2.92
N GLY A 202 8.43 -14.05 -2.29
CA GLY A 202 8.89 -14.54 -0.99
C GLY A 202 7.84 -14.39 0.10
N TYR A 203 7.18 -13.24 0.19
CA TYR A 203 6.11 -13.00 1.17
C TYR A 203 4.92 -13.91 0.90
N ARG A 204 4.52 -14.12 -0.36
CA ARG A 204 3.45 -15.07 -0.68
C ARG A 204 3.80 -16.48 -0.20
N LEU A 205 4.97 -17.00 -0.60
CA LEU A 205 5.42 -18.35 -0.26
C LEU A 205 5.57 -18.55 1.25
N LEU A 206 6.04 -17.53 1.97
CA LEU A 206 6.12 -17.57 3.43
C LEU A 206 4.73 -17.57 4.09
N GLY A 207 3.76 -16.85 3.53
CA GLY A 207 2.36 -16.89 4.00
C GLY A 207 1.73 -18.27 3.79
N ASP A 208 1.95 -18.90 2.63
CA ASP A 208 1.52 -20.27 2.37
C ASP A 208 2.20 -21.28 3.29
N LEU A 209 3.48 -21.08 3.58
CA LEU A 209 4.19 -21.91 4.54
C LEU A 209 3.56 -21.79 5.93
N VAL A 210 3.31 -20.57 6.43
CA VAL A 210 2.69 -20.36 7.75
C VAL A 210 1.31 -20.99 7.83
N THR A 211 0.46 -20.78 6.82
CA THR A 211 -0.89 -21.38 6.78
C THR A 211 -0.86 -22.90 6.72
N SER A 212 0.06 -23.50 5.94
CA SER A 212 0.20 -24.95 5.84
C SER A 212 0.61 -25.62 7.16
N GLN A 213 1.22 -24.87 8.08
CA GLN A 213 1.70 -25.36 9.37
C GLN A 213 0.77 -24.98 10.53
N ALA A 214 -0.40 -24.37 10.26
CA ALA A 214 -1.32 -23.89 11.29
C ALA A 214 -1.99 -25.01 12.11
N ALA A 215 -2.12 -26.22 11.54
CA ALA A 215 -2.71 -27.39 12.19
C ALA A 215 -1.69 -28.34 12.84
N GLU A 216 -0.40 -28.02 12.75
CA GLU A 216 0.69 -28.82 13.30
C GLU A 216 0.86 -28.59 14.81
N THR A 217 1.80 -29.30 15.43
CA THR A 217 2.13 -29.07 16.85
C THR A 217 2.51 -27.60 17.12
N ALA A 218 2.09 -27.06 18.28
CA ALA A 218 2.30 -25.66 18.63
C ALA A 218 3.77 -25.20 18.51
N VAL A 219 4.72 -26.06 18.88
CA VAL A 219 6.17 -25.78 18.76
C VAL A 219 6.57 -25.60 17.30
N ARG A 220 6.13 -26.51 16.41
CA ARG A 220 6.45 -26.46 14.98
C ARG A 220 5.81 -25.26 14.30
N MET A 221 4.55 -24.97 14.63
CA MET A 221 3.84 -23.78 14.17
C MET A 221 4.61 -22.50 14.54
N TRP A 222 4.96 -22.33 15.82
CA TRP A 222 5.69 -21.14 16.27
C TRP A 222 7.09 -21.03 15.69
N LEU A 223 7.81 -22.14 15.49
CA LEU A 223 9.11 -22.14 14.81
C LEU A 223 8.96 -21.58 13.38
N VAL A 224 7.97 -22.05 12.64
CA VAL A 224 7.70 -21.60 11.27
C VAL A 224 7.31 -20.13 11.23
N VAL A 225 6.48 -19.67 12.18
CA VAL A 225 6.11 -18.25 12.33
C VAL A 225 7.33 -17.39 12.55
N VAL A 226 8.19 -17.76 13.51
CA VAL A 226 9.41 -17.00 13.83
C VAL A 226 10.34 -16.97 12.62
N VAL A 227 10.54 -18.10 11.95
CA VAL A 227 11.38 -18.18 10.74
C VAL A 227 10.80 -17.32 9.62
N ALA A 228 9.49 -17.34 9.39
CA ALA A 228 8.84 -16.53 8.37
C ALA A 228 8.94 -15.03 8.67
N LEU A 229 8.67 -14.61 9.91
CA LEU A 229 8.78 -13.22 10.33
C LEU A 229 10.23 -12.71 10.29
N LEU A 230 11.21 -13.54 10.63
CA LEU A 230 12.62 -13.20 10.45
C LEU A 230 12.99 -13.10 8.97
N ALA A 231 12.53 -14.04 8.15
CA ALA A 231 12.81 -14.05 6.71
C ALA A 231 12.28 -12.80 6.02
N ILE A 232 11.08 -12.30 6.38
CA ILE A 232 10.56 -11.05 5.77
C ILE A 232 11.39 -9.82 6.14
N VAL A 233 11.89 -9.75 7.39
CA VAL A 233 12.74 -8.65 7.86
C VAL A 233 14.11 -8.72 7.20
N ILE A 234 14.72 -9.91 7.16
CA ILE A 234 16.01 -10.14 6.51
C ILE A 234 15.93 -9.83 5.01
N ALA A 235 14.86 -10.25 4.32
CA ALA A 235 14.70 -9.95 2.91
C ALA A 235 14.54 -8.44 2.65
N ALA A 236 13.77 -7.74 3.50
CA ALA A 236 13.66 -6.29 3.45
C ALA A 236 15.00 -5.60 3.72
N GLU A 237 15.78 -6.09 4.67
CA GLU A 237 17.11 -5.57 5.02
C GLU A 237 18.14 -5.83 3.92
N ILE A 238 18.16 -7.03 3.32
CA ILE A 238 19.02 -7.33 2.17
C ILE A 238 18.67 -6.38 1.02
N THR A 239 17.38 -6.20 0.74
CA THR A 239 16.92 -5.25 -0.28
C THR A 239 17.38 -3.82 0.03
N ALA A 240 17.24 -3.40 1.29
CA ALA A 240 17.69 -2.09 1.76
C ALA A 240 19.19 -1.89 1.56
N ARG A 241 20.02 -2.89 1.88
CA ARG A 241 21.47 -2.87 1.72
C ARG A 241 21.94 -2.85 0.27
N LEU A 242 21.12 -3.36 -0.66
CA LEU A 242 21.41 -3.28 -2.09
C LEU A 242 21.11 -1.89 -2.68
N LEU A 243 20.32 -1.07 -1.98
CA LEU A 243 19.96 0.27 -2.44
C LEU A 243 21.02 1.31 -2.02
N PRO A 244 21.19 2.41 -2.79
CA PRO A 244 22.06 3.50 -2.38
C PRO A 244 21.62 4.13 -1.05
N PRO A 245 22.56 4.69 -0.27
CA PRO A 245 22.26 5.33 1.02
C PRO A 245 21.12 6.34 0.91
N GLY A 246 20.16 6.27 1.83
CA GLY A 246 18.98 7.16 1.86
C GLY A 246 17.75 6.63 1.14
N ASN A 247 17.81 5.46 0.50
CA ASN A 247 16.65 4.76 -0.05
C ASN A 247 16.33 3.42 0.63
N ASP A 248 17.21 3.00 1.51
CA ASP A 248 17.23 1.75 2.27
C ASP A 248 16.06 1.63 3.26
N ARG A 249 15.60 2.75 3.79
CA ARG A 249 14.64 2.79 4.90
C ARG A 249 13.20 2.48 4.52
N PHE A 250 12.78 2.81 3.30
CA PHE A 250 11.36 2.80 2.94
C PHE A 250 10.76 1.39 2.89
N VAL A 251 11.52 0.42 2.40
CA VAL A 251 11.10 -0.99 2.29
C VAL A 251 10.87 -1.59 3.67
N LEU A 252 11.81 -1.37 4.58
CA LEU A 252 11.70 -1.79 5.98
C LEU A 252 10.54 -1.07 6.68
N ALA A 253 10.35 0.22 6.40
CA ALA A 253 9.25 0.98 6.97
C ALA A 253 7.88 0.47 6.47
N ALA A 254 7.76 0.07 5.20
CA ALA A 254 6.56 -0.54 4.66
C ALA A 254 6.21 -1.86 5.36
N THR A 255 7.19 -2.77 5.50
CA THR A 255 6.98 -4.05 6.19
C THR A 255 6.61 -3.85 7.66
N GLY A 256 7.32 -2.97 8.38
CA GLY A 256 7.00 -2.62 9.76
C GLY A 256 5.63 -1.96 9.92
N ALA A 257 5.23 -1.10 8.99
CA ALA A 257 3.93 -0.42 9.03
C ALA A 257 2.79 -1.42 8.87
N VAL A 258 2.95 -2.44 8.01
CA VAL A 258 1.98 -3.53 7.86
C VAL A 258 1.90 -4.32 9.16
N ALA A 259 3.02 -4.73 9.74
CA ALA A 259 3.02 -5.51 10.98
C ALA A 259 2.38 -4.75 12.15
N ALA A 260 2.62 -3.44 12.25
CA ALA A 260 2.02 -2.58 13.28
C ALA A 260 0.52 -2.31 13.04
N GLY A 261 0.12 -2.15 11.77
CA GLY A 261 -1.23 -1.79 11.35
C GLY A 261 -2.16 -2.97 11.15
N TYR A 262 -1.66 -4.18 10.95
CA TYR A 262 -2.51 -5.33 10.61
C TYR A 262 -3.60 -5.64 11.65
N PRO A 263 -3.36 -5.56 12.98
CA PRO A 263 -4.41 -5.78 13.96
C PRO A 263 -5.62 -4.85 13.76
N ILE A 264 -5.37 -3.55 13.48
CA ILE A 264 -6.47 -2.61 13.22
C ILE A 264 -7.15 -2.88 11.89
N VAL A 265 -6.40 -3.30 10.87
CA VAL A 265 -6.94 -3.67 9.55
C VAL A 265 -8.01 -4.74 9.70
N VAL A 266 -7.74 -5.80 10.47
CA VAL A 266 -8.71 -6.89 10.70
C VAL A 266 -9.96 -6.40 11.44
N GLU A 267 -9.80 -5.57 12.47
CA GLU A 267 -10.94 -4.98 13.19
C GLU A 267 -11.79 -4.07 12.30
N LEU A 268 -11.16 -3.30 11.41
CA LEU A 268 -11.90 -2.46 10.45
C LEU A 268 -12.72 -3.31 9.48
N TRP A 269 -12.15 -4.44 9.04
CA TRP A 269 -12.80 -5.38 8.12
C TRP A 269 -13.98 -6.12 8.74
N ALA A 270 -13.98 -6.31 10.06
CA ALA A 270 -15.06 -6.96 10.80
C ALA A 270 -16.36 -6.13 10.88
N GLY A 271 -16.40 -4.93 10.29
CA GLY A 271 -17.63 -4.12 10.19
C GLY A 271 -17.54 -2.76 10.87
N ALA A 272 -16.38 -2.09 10.81
CA ALA A 272 -16.24 -0.76 11.40
C ALA A 272 -17.20 0.27 10.78
N SER A 273 -17.73 1.16 11.63
CA SER A 273 -18.60 2.23 11.17
C SER A 273 -17.88 3.19 10.20
N ARG A 274 -18.64 3.81 9.29
CA ARG A 274 -18.11 4.81 8.34
C ARG A 274 -17.31 5.94 9.00
N TRP A 275 -17.64 6.29 10.25
CA TRP A 275 -16.95 7.34 11.00
C TRP A 275 -15.56 6.91 11.42
N VAL A 276 -15.38 5.64 11.82
CA VAL A 276 -14.06 5.08 12.12
C VAL A 276 -13.19 5.14 10.87
N LEU A 277 -13.73 4.74 9.71
CA LEU A 277 -13.00 4.81 8.42
C LEU A 277 -12.57 6.24 8.08
N LEU A 278 -13.47 7.23 8.23
CA LEU A 278 -13.14 8.64 8.00
C LEU A 278 -12.06 9.16 8.96
N VAL A 279 -12.12 8.77 10.23
CA VAL A 279 -11.10 9.13 11.22
C VAL A 279 -9.76 8.47 10.89
N THR A 280 -9.74 7.21 10.48
CA THR A 280 -8.53 6.51 10.01
C THR A 280 -7.89 7.26 8.85
N VAL A 281 -8.66 7.63 7.83
CA VAL A 281 -8.17 8.41 6.68
C VAL A 281 -7.62 9.78 7.13
N GLY A 282 -8.36 10.49 7.99
CA GLY A 282 -7.91 11.77 8.54
C GLY A 282 -6.63 11.66 9.35
N ALA A 283 -6.49 10.59 10.13
CA ALA A 283 -5.31 10.33 10.94
C ALA A 283 -4.08 9.97 10.08
N VAL A 284 -4.25 9.25 8.97
CA VAL A 284 -3.18 9.06 7.97
C VAL A 284 -2.69 10.41 7.48
N LEU A 285 -3.58 11.32 7.10
CA LEU A 285 -3.21 12.67 6.63
C LEU A 285 -2.46 13.46 7.70
N VAL A 286 -2.89 13.38 8.96
CA VAL A 286 -2.21 14.00 10.10
C VAL A 286 -0.82 13.41 10.30
N GLY A 287 -0.68 12.08 10.28
CA GLY A 287 0.60 11.38 10.43
C GLY A 287 1.60 11.76 9.34
N VAL A 288 1.17 11.74 8.07
CA VAL A 288 2.00 12.19 6.94
C VAL A 288 2.40 13.66 7.10
N ARG A 289 1.48 14.53 7.53
CA ARG A 289 1.78 15.95 7.75
C ARG A 289 2.75 16.17 8.90
N LEU A 290 2.63 15.37 9.95
CA LEU A 290 3.45 15.44 11.16
C LEU A 290 4.90 15.05 10.88
N ALA A 291 5.16 14.19 9.88
CA ALA A 291 6.50 13.79 9.47
C ALA A 291 7.39 14.98 9.03
N ARG A 292 6.79 16.11 8.63
CA ARG A 292 7.54 17.35 8.34
C ARG A 292 8.16 17.99 9.58
N TYR A 293 7.51 17.82 10.71
CA TYR A 293 7.90 18.41 11.99
C TYR A 293 8.66 17.39 12.86
N PHE A 294 8.33 16.11 12.71
CA PHE A 294 8.94 15.01 13.44
C PHE A 294 9.39 13.92 12.45
N PRO A 295 10.56 14.09 11.79
CA PRO A 295 11.10 13.13 10.83
C PRO A 295 11.73 11.91 11.54
N SER A 296 11.01 11.31 12.49
CA SER A 296 11.45 10.13 13.25
C SER A 296 10.51 8.97 12.97
N PRO A 297 10.91 8.02 12.10
CA PRO A 297 10.12 6.83 11.84
C PRO A 297 9.88 5.99 13.10
N LEU A 298 10.89 5.95 13.99
CA LEU A 298 10.84 5.23 15.25
C LEU A 298 9.70 5.74 16.15
N ALA A 299 9.47 7.05 16.22
CA ALA A 299 8.37 7.61 17.00
C ALA A 299 7.00 7.13 16.47
N GLY A 300 6.84 7.06 15.15
CA GLY A 300 5.63 6.56 14.51
C GLY A 300 5.38 5.08 14.81
N PHE A 301 6.43 4.25 14.70
CA PHE A 301 6.34 2.83 15.07
C PHE A 301 6.07 2.63 16.55
N ALA A 302 6.71 3.39 17.43
CA ALA A 302 6.49 3.28 18.87
C ALA A 302 5.03 3.56 19.23
N VAL A 303 4.43 4.63 18.68
CA VAL A 303 3.01 4.94 18.92
C VAL A 303 2.11 3.83 18.40
N ALA A 304 2.29 3.39 17.15
CA ALA A 304 1.47 2.34 16.57
C ALA A 304 1.58 1.03 17.37
N MET A 305 2.79 0.67 17.79
CA MET A 305 3.04 -0.55 18.55
C MET A 305 2.47 -0.54 19.95
N VAL A 306 2.68 0.53 20.70
CA VAL A 306 2.14 0.65 22.06
C VAL A 306 0.62 0.52 22.04
N VAL A 307 -0.04 1.12 21.05
CA VAL A 307 -1.49 1.05 20.89
C VAL A 307 -1.96 -0.34 20.49
N SER A 308 -1.30 -1.00 19.52
CA SER A 308 -1.63 -2.37 19.11
C SER A 308 -1.38 -3.40 20.22
N VAL A 309 -0.34 -3.21 21.05
CA VAL A 309 -0.08 -4.07 22.22
C VAL A 309 -1.11 -3.83 23.32
N ALA A 310 -1.38 -2.57 23.66
CA ALA A 310 -2.34 -2.22 24.71
C ALA A 310 -3.73 -2.80 24.43
N ALA A 311 -4.16 -2.79 23.16
CA ALA A 311 -5.44 -3.35 22.73
C ALA A 311 -5.66 -4.82 23.13
N VAL A 312 -4.60 -5.64 23.05
CA VAL A 312 -4.69 -7.07 23.32
C VAL A 312 -4.54 -7.39 24.81
N TRP A 313 -3.84 -6.52 25.55
CA TRP A 313 -3.67 -6.68 26.99
C TRP A 313 -4.85 -6.12 27.79
N PHE A 314 -5.52 -5.10 27.26
CA PHE A 314 -6.64 -4.40 27.91
C PHE A 314 -7.89 -4.36 27.01
N PRO A 315 -8.45 -5.53 26.63
CA PRO A 315 -9.54 -5.58 25.65
C PRO A 315 -10.84 -4.95 26.17
N GLU A 316 -11.11 -5.00 27.47
CA GLU A 316 -12.34 -4.43 28.06
C GLU A 316 -12.32 -2.89 28.05
N GLU A 317 -11.13 -2.29 28.15
CA GLU A 317 -10.95 -0.84 28.24
C GLU A 317 -10.75 -0.19 26.88
N ILE A 318 -10.16 -0.94 25.93
CA ILE A 318 -9.71 -0.42 24.63
C ILE A 318 -10.28 -1.19 23.43
N GLY A 319 -11.25 -2.09 23.63
CA GLY A 319 -11.77 -2.99 22.61
C GLY A 319 -12.72 -2.34 21.59
N GLU A 320 -13.78 -1.68 22.05
CA GLU A 320 -14.88 -1.24 21.16
C GLU A 320 -15.27 0.24 21.35
N GLY A 321 -16.06 0.79 20.42
CA GLY A 321 -16.64 2.13 20.53
C GLY A 321 -15.63 3.27 20.34
N ILE A 322 -15.63 4.24 21.26
CA ILE A 322 -14.71 5.40 21.23
C ILE A 322 -13.24 4.95 21.29
N PRO A 323 -12.85 3.99 22.16
CA PRO A 323 -11.50 3.45 22.15
C PRO A 323 -11.03 2.91 20.79
N LEU A 324 -11.91 2.24 20.02
CA LEU A 324 -11.57 1.77 18.67
C LEU A 324 -11.23 2.94 17.73
N VAL A 325 -12.01 4.04 17.78
CA VAL A 325 -11.75 5.25 16.98
C VAL A 325 -10.38 5.84 17.31
N VAL A 326 -10.07 5.95 18.61
CA VAL A 326 -8.79 6.49 19.09
C VAL A 326 -7.63 5.58 18.68
N ARG A 327 -7.78 4.27 18.85
CA ARG A 327 -6.78 3.28 18.41
C ARG A 327 -6.52 3.35 16.92
N ALA A 328 -7.59 3.35 16.12
CA ALA A 328 -7.50 3.46 14.68
C ALA A 328 -6.77 4.74 14.26
N ALA A 329 -7.10 5.87 14.89
CA ALA A 329 -6.43 7.12 14.65
C ALA A 329 -4.93 7.06 14.99
N LEU A 330 -4.56 6.56 16.18
CA LEU A 330 -3.17 6.53 16.63
C LEU A 330 -2.31 5.57 15.80
N VAL A 331 -2.81 4.37 15.49
CA VAL A 331 -2.10 3.40 14.66
C VAL A 331 -1.96 3.93 13.23
N ALA A 332 -3.02 4.48 12.65
CA ALA A 332 -2.98 5.06 11.30
C ALA A 332 -2.03 6.27 11.22
N ALA A 333 -2.07 7.17 12.20
CA ALA A 333 -1.16 8.31 12.27
C ALA A 333 0.30 7.88 12.48
N GLY A 334 0.56 6.93 13.38
CA GLY A 334 1.90 6.43 13.68
C GLY A 334 2.54 5.71 12.49
N THR A 335 1.81 4.79 11.86
CA THR A 335 2.29 4.08 10.66
C THR A 335 2.48 5.03 9.48
N ALA A 336 1.56 5.98 9.26
CA ALA A 336 1.70 6.99 8.21
C ALA A 336 2.87 7.95 8.44
N LEU A 337 3.12 8.36 9.68
CA LEU A 337 4.31 9.13 10.06
C LEU A 337 5.58 8.34 9.74
N ALA A 338 5.62 7.06 10.11
CA ALA A 338 6.79 6.22 9.87
C ALA A 338 7.11 6.05 8.38
N LEU A 339 6.09 5.84 7.55
CA LEU A 339 6.22 5.77 6.09
C LEU A 339 6.67 7.10 5.50
N ALA A 340 6.04 8.21 5.90
CA ALA A 340 6.35 9.53 5.38
C ALA A 340 7.74 10.04 5.80
N ALA A 341 8.20 9.67 7.00
CA ALA A 341 9.54 9.99 7.50
C ALA A 341 10.63 9.11 6.85
N SER A 342 10.25 7.99 6.20
CA SER A 342 11.17 7.05 5.54
C SER A 342 11.12 7.15 4.01
N LEU A 343 10.54 8.22 3.46
CA LEU A 343 10.37 8.39 2.02
C LEU A 343 11.71 8.27 1.26
N PRO A 344 11.77 7.46 0.18
CA PRO A 344 13.00 7.25 -0.53
C PRO A 344 13.30 8.43 -1.47
N GLY A 345 14.57 8.55 -1.83
CA GLY A 345 15.00 9.47 -2.88
C GLY A 345 14.41 9.12 -4.26
N SER A 346 14.21 7.83 -4.60
CA SER A 346 13.79 7.37 -5.94
C SER A 346 12.31 6.97 -6.07
N ALA A 347 11.66 7.42 -7.15
CA ALA A 347 10.26 7.07 -7.47
C ALA A 347 10.02 5.56 -7.64
N SER A 348 10.99 4.84 -8.22
CA SER A 348 10.88 3.40 -8.47
C SER A 348 10.90 2.59 -7.18
N ILE A 349 11.66 3.05 -6.19
CA ILE A 349 11.72 2.45 -4.85
C ILE A 349 10.44 2.76 -4.09
N ALA A 350 9.88 3.97 -4.26
CA ALA A 350 8.60 4.30 -3.68
C ALA A 350 7.46 3.47 -4.26
N ALA A 351 7.42 3.28 -5.59
CA ALA A 351 6.45 2.43 -6.26
C ALA A 351 6.52 0.99 -5.73
N LEU A 352 7.74 0.46 -5.56
CA LEU A 352 7.96 -0.83 -4.90
C LEU A 352 7.43 -0.83 -3.47
N GLY A 353 7.88 0.09 -2.63
CA GLY A 353 7.53 0.09 -1.20
C GLY A 353 6.04 0.29 -0.92
N LEU A 354 5.32 0.94 -1.84
CA LEU A 354 3.87 1.12 -1.75
C LEU A 354 3.06 -0.02 -2.37
N ALA A 355 3.70 -0.86 -3.18
CA ALA A 355 3.11 -2.12 -3.64
C ALA A 355 3.29 -3.25 -2.61
N LEU A 356 4.27 -3.15 -1.71
CA LEU A 356 4.57 -4.15 -0.68
C LEU A 356 3.50 -4.41 0.39
N PRO A 357 2.64 -3.44 0.80
CA PRO A 357 1.71 -3.68 1.90
C PRO A 357 0.78 -4.86 1.70
N VAL A 358 0.22 -5.03 0.52
CA VAL A 358 -0.69 -6.15 0.21
C VAL A 358 0.01 -7.52 0.26
N PRO A 359 1.15 -7.76 -0.41
CA PRO A 359 1.84 -9.04 -0.29
C PRO A 359 2.42 -9.29 1.11
N ALA A 360 2.85 -8.26 1.84
CA ALA A 360 3.30 -8.41 3.22
C ALA A 360 2.14 -8.83 4.15
N ALA A 361 0.93 -8.35 3.88
CA ALA A 361 -0.28 -8.76 4.58
C ALA A 361 -0.59 -10.26 4.41
N ALA A 362 -0.09 -10.94 3.37
CA ALA A 362 -0.26 -12.39 3.23
C ALA A 362 0.46 -13.17 4.35
N VAL A 363 1.71 -12.79 4.68
CA VAL A 363 2.46 -13.40 5.80
C VAL A 363 1.87 -12.97 7.14
N ILE A 364 1.70 -11.67 7.32
CA ILE A 364 1.27 -11.11 8.61
C ILE A 364 -0.16 -11.54 8.93
N GLY A 365 -1.02 -11.63 7.92
CA GLY A 365 -2.35 -12.19 8.02
C GLY A 365 -2.38 -13.67 8.31
N ALA A 366 -1.51 -14.46 7.65
CA ALA A 366 -1.36 -15.87 7.98
C ALA A 366 -0.99 -16.08 9.45
N VAL A 367 -0.10 -15.25 10.01
CA VAL A 367 0.27 -15.28 11.42
C VAL A 367 -0.90 -14.87 12.33
N TRP A 368 -1.69 -13.87 11.93
CA TRP A 368 -2.81 -13.37 12.71
C TRP A 368 -3.96 -14.37 12.85
N VAL A 369 -4.21 -15.19 11.83
CA VAL A 369 -5.32 -16.15 11.79
C VAL A 369 -4.96 -17.48 12.48
N LEU A 370 -3.73 -17.63 13.00
CA LEU A 370 -3.33 -18.84 13.70
C LEU A 370 -4.22 -19.10 14.93
N PRO A 371 -4.51 -20.37 15.24
CA PRO A 371 -5.26 -20.76 16.44
C PRO A 371 -4.38 -20.64 17.70
N ALA A 372 -3.88 -19.44 17.99
CA ALA A 372 -3.01 -19.15 19.12
C ALA A 372 -3.56 -17.98 19.95
N ASP A 373 -3.06 -17.83 21.18
CA ASP A 373 -3.41 -16.68 22.01
C ASP A 373 -2.98 -15.37 21.31
N PRO A 374 -3.90 -14.41 21.10
CA PRO A 374 -3.62 -13.12 20.47
C PRO A 374 -2.43 -12.37 21.08
N ARG A 375 -2.14 -12.58 22.37
CA ARG A 375 -1.00 -11.97 23.06
C ARG A 375 0.34 -12.38 22.44
N TRP A 376 0.51 -13.66 22.12
CA TRP A 376 1.74 -14.15 21.49
C TRP A 376 1.87 -13.68 20.05
N ILE A 377 0.75 -13.62 19.32
CA ILE A 377 0.71 -13.10 17.95
C ILE A 377 1.15 -11.63 17.93
N VAL A 378 0.58 -10.80 18.80
CA VAL A 378 0.94 -9.37 18.89
C VAL A 378 2.38 -9.18 19.34
N LEU A 379 2.91 -10.00 20.26
CA LEU A 379 4.32 -9.94 20.66
C LEU A 379 5.25 -10.31 19.49
N ALA A 380 4.90 -11.31 18.68
CA ALA A 380 5.68 -11.67 17.50
C ALA A 380 5.70 -10.53 16.46
N LEU A 381 4.53 -9.93 16.18
CA LEU A 381 4.44 -8.76 15.32
C LEU A 381 5.19 -7.55 15.90
N ALA A 382 5.14 -7.36 17.23
CA ALA A 382 5.89 -6.33 17.92
C ALA A 382 7.40 -6.48 17.77
N ALA A 383 7.91 -7.70 17.85
CA ALA A 383 9.31 -7.99 17.59
C ALA A 383 9.69 -7.67 16.14
N THR A 384 8.83 -8.01 15.16
CA THR A 384 9.02 -7.64 13.75
C THR A 384 9.10 -6.13 13.57
N VAL A 385 8.17 -5.38 14.18
CA VAL A 385 8.16 -3.91 14.08
C VAL A 385 9.37 -3.30 14.80
N GLY A 386 9.75 -3.83 15.96
CA GLY A 386 10.95 -3.41 16.69
C GLY A 386 12.22 -3.60 15.85
N ALA A 387 12.35 -4.74 15.15
CA ALA A 387 13.46 -4.99 14.24
C ALA A 387 13.47 -4.02 13.05
N CYS A 388 12.31 -3.78 12.42
CA CYS A 388 12.21 -2.80 11.33
C CYS A 388 12.51 -1.37 11.83
N ALA A 389 11.99 -0.97 12.98
CA ALA A 389 12.20 0.36 13.56
C ALA A 389 13.66 0.61 13.94
N TRP A 390 14.36 -0.42 14.45
CA TRP A 390 15.78 -0.35 14.76
C TRP A 390 16.63 -0.10 13.52
N GLN A 391 16.33 -0.79 12.42
CA GLN A 391 17.07 -0.65 11.16
C GLN A 391 16.79 0.67 10.43
N VAL A 392 15.66 1.33 10.73
CA VAL A 392 15.25 2.59 10.07
C VAL A 392 15.76 3.84 10.81
N ARG A 393 16.25 3.71 12.05
CA ARG A 393 16.89 4.79 12.83
C ARG A 393 18.09 5.36 12.08
#